data_AF-A0A1V5IQA0-F1
#
_entry.id   AF-A0A1V5IQA0-F1
#
_cell.length_a   1.000
_cell.length_b   1.000
_cell.length_c   1.000
_cell.angle_alpha   90.00
_cell.angle_beta   90.00
_cell.angle_gamma   90.00
#
_symmetry.space_group_name_H-M   'P 1'
#
loop_
_entity.id
_entity.type
_entity.pdbx_description
1 polymer ?
#
loop_
_entity_poly.entity_id
_entity_poly.type
_entity_poly.pdbx_seq_one_letter_code
_entity_poly.pdbx_strand_id
1 'polypeptide(L)'
;MQPHELWNITVRECGQMYWDFGGPHVPRYQTWQLVGREGLWATAFLDGPASLRQLGWLSPEQFEVLDRRDGRASPWPHQLTFELAFRNRFRQGKPVTMSNADIIVLCGGNTAPATRRERYDTRIRVENALLAVERYGCKPDFSEWPRELWPVPTPEEMDAADEAVNDDGADASSRAMTRGYWNEWLQCRTIFTMPAAVALANAVHRELPAPKPKPAALTGEEVRRLREERGLTQGALAEALGVTQQFVSSVERGRRSLNARQQKRLRSLQPTVV
;
A
#
# COMPACT_ATOMS: atom_id res chain seq x y z
N MET A 1 -17.78 11.06 21.87
CA MET A 1 -17.43 9.93 20.99
C MET A 1 -16.04 10.21 20.42
N GLN A 2 -15.06 9.37 20.71
CA GLN A 2 -13.76 9.46 20.03
C GLN A 2 -13.91 8.94 18.58
N PRO A 3 -13.25 9.55 17.59
CA PRO A 3 -13.27 9.05 16.22
C PRO A 3 -12.61 7.67 16.19
N HIS A 4 -13.29 6.69 15.62
CA HIS A 4 -12.70 5.36 15.39
C HIS A 4 -11.76 5.47 14.19
N GLU A 5 -10.48 5.17 14.38
CA GLU A 5 -9.45 5.32 13.36
C GLU A 5 -9.44 4.10 12.41
N LEU A 6 -9.05 4.34 11.15
CA LEU A 6 -8.84 3.29 10.16
C LEU A 6 -7.56 2.51 10.47
N TRP A 7 -6.46 3.23 10.74
CA TRP A 7 -5.17 2.63 11.12
C TRP A 7 -4.67 3.29 12.39
N ASN A 8 -4.19 2.49 13.32
CA ASN A 8 -3.44 2.95 14.48
C ASN A 8 -1.94 2.84 14.16
N ILE A 9 -1.33 3.95 13.78
CA ILE A 9 0.09 4.00 13.42
C ILE A 9 0.88 4.41 14.66
N THR A 10 1.74 3.50 15.11
CA THR A 10 2.62 3.72 16.25
C THR A 10 4.06 3.63 15.83
N VAL A 11 4.93 4.41 16.47
CA VAL A 11 6.37 4.22 16.30
C VAL A 11 6.82 3.29 17.43
N ARG A 12 7.45 2.18 17.06
CA ARG A 12 8.10 1.25 17.99
C ARG A 12 9.61 1.44 17.95
N GLU A 13 10.19 1.52 19.13
CA GLU A 13 11.63 1.51 19.33
C GLU A 13 12.12 0.06 19.24
N CYS A 14 13.12 -0.19 18.37
CA CYS A 14 13.72 -1.51 18.16
C CYS A 14 15.23 -1.44 18.36
N GLY A 15 15.81 -2.35 19.13
CA GLY A 15 17.27 -2.37 19.34
C GLY A 15 17.72 -3.50 20.27
N GLN A 16 19.02 -3.79 20.24
CA GLN A 16 19.64 -4.69 21.21
C GLN A 16 19.75 -4.00 22.58
N MET A 17 19.24 -4.66 23.62
CA MET A 17 19.53 -4.27 25.00
C MET A 17 20.98 -4.66 25.32
N TYR A 18 21.81 -3.67 25.66
CA TYR A 18 23.15 -3.92 26.19
C TYR A 18 23.07 -3.99 27.72
N TRP A 19 23.63 -5.05 28.28
CA TRP A 19 23.76 -5.25 29.72
C TRP A 19 25.15 -4.79 30.17
N ASP A 20 25.25 -3.59 30.72
CA ASP A 20 26.45 -3.18 31.48
C ASP A 20 26.26 -3.55 32.95
N PHE A 21 27.08 -4.48 33.45
CA PHE A 21 26.99 -5.03 34.81
C PHE A 21 27.35 -4.04 35.95
N GLY A 22 27.38 -2.73 35.70
CA GLY A 22 27.77 -1.72 36.69
C GLY A 22 27.20 -0.32 36.48
N GLY A 23 26.25 -0.12 35.55
CA GLY A 23 25.64 1.19 35.28
C GLY A 23 24.11 1.12 35.21
N PRO A 24 23.39 2.25 35.25
CA PRO A 24 21.94 2.27 35.12
C PRO A 24 21.51 1.65 33.78
N HIS A 25 20.49 0.81 33.82
CA HIS A 25 19.95 0.12 32.67
C HIS A 25 19.29 1.12 31.70
N VAL A 26 20.04 1.61 30.72
CA VAL A 26 19.51 2.52 29.70
C VAL A 26 19.38 1.75 28.38
N PRO A 27 18.15 1.42 27.93
CA PRO A 27 17.96 0.84 26.60
C PRO A 27 18.41 1.85 25.54
N ARG A 28 19.39 1.47 24.71
CA ARG A 28 19.82 2.24 23.54
C ARG A 28 19.13 1.71 22.29
N TYR A 29 18.09 2.41 21.84
CA TYR A 29 17.37 2.07 20.62
C TYR A 29 18.15 2.56 19.40
N GLN A 30 18.69 1.64 18.60
CA GLN A 30 19.44 1.95 17.38
C GLN A 30 18.56 2.04 16.14
N THR A 31 17.35 1.48 16.18
CA THR A 31 16.43 1.41 15.05
C THR A 31 15.01 1.75 15.49
N TRP A 32 14.22 2.34 14.58
CA TRP A 32 12.84 2.72 14.83
C TRP A 32 11.99 2.06 13.75
N GLN A 33 10.90 1.41 14.16
CA GLN A 33 9.95 0.76 13.27
C GLN A 33 8.60 1.47 13.34
N LEU A 34 8.01 1.76 12.18
CA LEU A 34 6.62 2.23 12.11
C LEU A 34 5.72 1.00 12.11
N VAL A 35 4.95 0.81 13.18
CA VAL A 35 4.01 -0.30 13.31
C VAL A 35 2.60 0.23 13.13
N GLY A 36 2.02 -0.06 11.96
CA GLY A 36 0.59 0.14 11.69
C GLY A 36 -0.21 -1.06 12.20
N ARG A 37 -1.20 -0.81 13.06
CA ARG A 37 -2.22 -1.78 13.44
C ARG A 37 -3.56 -1.38 12.89
N GLU A 38 -4.42 -2.35 12.63
CA GLU A 38 -5.79 -2.09 12.22
C GLU A 38 -6.57 -1.44 13.37
N GLY A 39 -7.22 -0.31 13.10
CA GLY A 39 -8.22 0.25 14.00
C GLY A 39 -9.56 -0.45 13.80
N LEU A 40 -10.55 -0.15 14.66
CA LEU A 40 -11.89 -0.73 14.58
C LEU A 40 -12.55 -0.58 13.19
N TRP A 41 -12.22 0.50 12.45
CA TRP A 41 -12.66 0.64 11.06
C TRP A 41 -11.93 -0.29 10.10
N ALA A 42 -10.61 -0.49 10.24
CA ALA A 42 -9.91 -1.46 9.41
C ALA A 42 -10.42 -2.87 9.66
N THR A 43 -10.67 -3.28 10.91
CA THR A 43 -11.28 -4.59 11.18
C THR A 43 -12.66 -4.74 10.54
N ALA A 44 -13.49 -3.68 10.54
CA ALA A 44 -14.80 -3.73 9.87
C ALA A 44 -14.72 -3.64 8.33
N PHE A 45 -13.68 -3.01 7.78
CA PHE A 45 -13.55 -2.68 6.35
C PHE A 45 -12.62 -3.63 5.58
N LEU A 46 -11.65 -4.24 6.26
CA LEU A 46 -10.71 -5.24 5.76
C LEU A 46 -11.18 -6.64 6.15
N ASP A 47 -11.61 -6.85 7.40
CA ASP A 47 -12.01 -8.17 7.93
C ASP A 47 -13.52 -8.38 8.07
N GLY A 48 -14.34 -7.35 7.80
CA GLY A 48 -15.80 -7.42 7.87
C GLY A 48 -16.43 -8.43 6.90
N PRO A 49 -17.77 -8.49 6.80
CA PRO A 49 -18.48 -9.32 5.84
C PRO A 49 -17.88 -9.21 4.44
N ALA A 50 -17.85 -10.28 3.65
CA ALA A 50 -17.24 -10.29 2.30
C ALA A 50 -17.75 -9.17 1.37
N SER A 51 -18.96 -8.65 1.63
CA SER A 51 -19.56 -7.48 0.96
C SER A 51 -18.96 -6.12 1.32
N LEU A 52 -18.23 -6.02 2.44
CA LEU A 52 -17.58 -4.82 2.97
C LEU A 52 -16.06 -4.83 2.83
N ARG A 53 -15.44 -6.01 2.62
CA ARG A 53 -13.99 -6.14 2.36
C ARG A 53 -13.61 -5.48 1.03
N GLN A 54 -13.20 -4.21 1.06
CA GLN A 54 -12.81 -3.52 -0.19
C GLN A 54 -11.55 -4.11 -0.85
N LEU A 55 -10.72 -4.80 -0.08
CA LEU A 55 -9.49 -5.46 -0.56
C LEU A 55 -9.61 -6.99 -0.60
N GLY A 56 -10.79 -7.53 -0.22
CA GLY A 56 -11.29 -8.87 -0.53
C GLY A 56 -10.57 -10.08 0.07
N TRP A 57 -9.25 -10.03 0.21
CA TRP A 57 -8.38 -11.18 0.50
C TRP A 57 -6.99 -10.79 1.03
N LEU A 58 -6.72 -9.49 1.20
CA LEU A 58 -5.53 -9.03 1.93
C LEU A 58 -5.74 -9.30 3.43
N SER A 59 -5.02 -10.26 4.00
CA SER A 59 -5.08 -10.55 5.44
C SER A 59 -4.14 -9.64 6.23
N PRO A 60 -4.44 -9.35 7.52
CA PRO A 60 -3.54 -8.61 8.40
C PRO A 60 -2.13 -9.23 8.47
N GLU A 61 -2.03 -10.57 8.41
CA GLU A 61 -0.76 -11.30 8.37
C GLU A 61 0.11 -10.91 7.17
N GLN A 62 -0.50 -10.63 6.00
CA GLN A 62 0.25 -10.21 4.82
C GLN A 62 0.81 -8.79 4.97
N PHE A 63 0.13 -7.91 5.72
CA PHE A 63 0.65 -6.59 6.06
C PHE A 63 1.79 -6.69 7.08
N GLU A 64 1.69 -7.58 8.07
CA GLU A 64 2.77 -7.78 9.04
C GLU A 64 4.06 -8.32 8.39
N VAL A 65 3.94 -9.18 7.37
CA VAL A 65 5.10 -9.76 6.68
C VAL A 65 5.72 -8.79 5.67
N LEU A 66 4.95 -7.86 5.09
CA LEU A 66 5.50 -6.79 4.24
C LEU A 66 6.51 -5.90 4.96
N ASP A 67 6.25 -5.59 6.24
CA ASP A 67 7.08 -4.67 7.03
C ASP A 67 8.32 -5.37 7.63
N ARG A 68 8.26 -6.70 7.79
CA ARG A 68 9.40 -7.53 8.19
C ARG A 68 10.37 -7.72 7.01
N ARG A 69 11.20 -6.71 6.74
CA ARG A 69 12.39 -6.78 5.85
C ARG A 69 13.49 -7.66 6.44
N ASP A 70 13.16 -8.84 6.96
CA ASP A 70 14.07 -9.63 7.78
C ASP A 70 14.83 -10.68 6.94
N GLY A 71 14.66 -10.66 5.62
CA GLY A 71 15.42 -11.47 4.66
C GLY A 71 15.18 -12.99 4.72
N ARG A 72 14.36 -13.49 5.66
CA ARG A 72 14.12 -14.94 5.87
C ARG A 72 12.86 -15.50 5.21
N ALA A 73 11.88 -14.67 4.89
CA ALA A 73 10.71 -15.05 4.09
C ALA A 73 10.74 -14.24 2.80
N SER A 74 10.65 -14.90 1.64
CA SER A 74 10.58 -14.20 0.36
C SER A 74 9.44 -13.18 0.40
N PRO A 75 9.69 -11.87 0.24
CA PRO A 75 8.61 -10.87 0.26
C PRO A 75 7.79 -10.88 -1.04
N TRP A 76 8.21 -11.65 -2.05
CA TRP A 76 7.63 -11.65 -3.39
C TRP A 76 6.17 -12.10 -3.45
N PRO A 77 5.76 -13.21 -2.76
CA PRO A 77 4.35 -13.56 -2.62
C PRO A 77 3.47 -12.41 -2.14
N HIS A 78 3.92 -11.68 -1.11
CA HIS A 78 3.19 -10.57 -0.53
C HIS A 78 3.16 -9.39 -1.49
N GLN A 79 4.32 -8.93 -1.99
CA GLN A 79 4.41 -7.82 -2.93
C GLN A 79 3.55 -8.06 -4.20
N LEU A 80 3.60 -9.26 -4.76
CA LEU A 80 2.77 -9.66 -5.89
C LEU A 80 1.28 -9.61 -5.52
N THR A 81 0.92 -10.16 -4.35
CA THR A 81 -0.46 -10.13 -3.83
C THR A 81 -1.02 -8.72 -3.74
N PHE A 82 -0.27 -7.79 -3.14
CA PHE A 82 -0.67 -6.40 -3.01
C PHE A 82 -0.86 -5.75 -4.37
N GLU A 83 0.09 -5.93 -5.29
CA GLU A 83 -0.01 -5.36 -6.62
C GLU A 83 -1.23 -5.88 -7.38
N LEU A 84 -1.49 -7.20 -7.30
CA LEU A 84 -2.64 -7.81 -7.93
C LEU A 84 -3.96 -7.26 -7.37
N ALA A 85 -4.04 -7.06 -6.05
CA ALA A 85 -5.20 -6.45 -5.40
C ALA A 85 -5.45 -5.02 -5.91
N PHE A 86 -4.41 -4.18 -5.99
CA PHE A 86 -4.53 -2.82 -6.53
C PHE A 86 -4.90 -2.81 -8.01
N ARG A 87 -4.18 -3.57 -8.85
CA ARG A 87 -4.44 -3.64 -10.29
C ARG A 87 -5.85 -4.13 -10.59
N ASN A 88 -6.33 -5.16 -9.90
CA ASN A 88 -7.68 -5.65 -10.09
C ASN A 88 -8.73 -4.58 -9.73
N ARG A 89 -8.52 -3.83 -8.64
CA ARG A 89 -9.40 -2.73 -8.25
C ARG A 89 -9.45 -1.63 -9.30
N PHE A 90 -8.30 -1.13 -9.74
CA PHE A 90 -8.23 -0.08 -10.76
C PHE A 90 -8.69 -0.54 -12.15
N ARG A 91 -8.68 -1.85 -12.41
CA ARG A 91 -9.21 -2.48 -13.62
C ARG A 91 -10.66 -2.96 -13.48
N GLN A 92 -11.40 -2.48 -12.48
CA GLN A 92 -12.83 -2.78 -12.30
C GLN A 92 -13.12 -4.29 -12.21
N GLY A 93 -12.27 -5.03 -11.50
CA GLY A 93 -12.45 -6.47 -11.30
C GLY A 93 -11.97 -7.35 -12.45
N LYS A 94 -11.49 -6.78 -13.58
CA LYS A 94 -10.97 -7.56 -14.70
C LYS A 94 -9.72 -8.37 -14.32
N PRO A 95 -9.49 -9.55 -14.93
CA PRO A 95 -8.26 -10.30 -14.75
C PRO A 95 -7.01 -9.46 -15.03
N VAL A 96 -5.94 -9.76 -14.30
CA VAL A 96 -4.66 -9.07 -14.45
C VAL A 96 -3.69 -10.04 -15.12
N THR A 97 -3.10 -9.64 -16.24
CA THR A 97 -2.03 -10.42 -16.90
C THR A 97 -0.67 -9.80 -16.58
N MET A 98 0.32 -10.61 -16.23
CA MET A 98 1.71 -10.18 -16.04
C MET A 98 2.69 -11.21 -16.58
N SER A 99 3.80 -10.75 -17.15
CA SER A 99 4.93 -11.62 -17.49
C SER A 99 5.79 -11.94 -16.27
N ASN A 100 6.60 -13.00 -16.35
CA ASN A 100 7.60 -13.28 -15.30
C ASN A 100 8.60 -12.12 -15.15
N ALA A 101 8.97 -11.45 -16.24
CA ALA A 101 9.79 -10.24 -16.20
C ALA A 101 9.11 -9.12 -15.38
N ASP A 102 7.81 -8.88 -15.59
CA ASP A 102 7.07 -7.86 -14.83
C ASP A 102 7.02 -8.20 -13.34
N ILE A 103 6.85 -9.48 -12.99
CA ILE A 103 6.82 -9.94 -11.59
C ILE A 103 8.18 -9.73 -10.93
N ILE A 104 9.27 -10.06 -11.62
CA ILE A 104 10.64 -9.85 -11.11
C ILE A 104 10.90 -8.38 -10.85
N VAL A 105 10.58 -7.50 -11.81
CA VAL A 105 10.78 -6.04 -11.67
C VAL A 105 9.93 -5.50 -10.52
N LEU A 106 8.66 -5.90 -10.44
CA LEU A 106 7.76 -5.51 -9.35
C LEU A 106 8.34 -5.87 -7.98
N CYS A 107 8.85 -7.09 -7.84
CA CYS A 107 9.37 -7.60 -6.58
C CYS A 107 10.83 -7.20 -6.30
N GLY A 108 11.40 -6.30 -7.11
CA GLY A 108 12.77 -5.78 -6.95
C GLY A 108 13.87 -6.80 -7.26
N GLY A 109 13.58 -7.80 -8.08
CA GLY A 109 14.55 -8.78 -8.57
C GLY A 109 15.31 -8.33 -9.82
N ASN A 110 16.30 -9.15 -10.22
CA ASN A 110 17.10 -8.93 -11.42
C ASN A 110 16.59 -9.79 -12.59
N THR A 111 16.19 -9.17 -13.69
CA THR A 111 15.73 -9.86 -14.92
C THR A 111 16.88 -10.36 -15.80
N ALA A 112 18.10 -9.88 -15.58
CA ALA A 112 19.31 -10.32 -16.28
C ALA A 112 20.39 -10.81 -15.29
N PRO A 113 20.17 -11.97 -14.62
CA PRO A 113 21.16 -12.53 -13.72
C PRO A 113 22.38 -13.03 -14.49
N ALA A 114 23.57 -12.76 -13.95
CA ALA A 114 24.82 -13.06 -14.62
C ALA A 114 25.11 -14.56 -14.61
N THR A 115 24.78 -15.22 -13.49
CA THR A 115 25.09 -16.64 -13.28
C THR A 115 23.86 -17.53 -13.45
N ARG A 116 24.10 -18.81 -13.78
CA ARG A 116 23.04 -19.82 -13.83
C ARG A 116 22.34 -19.98 -12.49
N ARG A 117 23.11 -19.97 -11.38
CA ARG A 117 22.56 -20.10 -10.03
C ARG A 117 21.59 -18.98 -9.68
N GLU A 118 21.92 -17.74 -10.05
CA GLU A 118 21.02 -16.60 -9.82
C GLU A 118 19.73 -16.70 -10.64
N ARG A 119 19.79 -17.23 -11.89
CA ARG A 119 18.58 -17.49 -12.70
C ARG A 119 17.69 -18.53 -12.04
N TYR A 120 18.28 -19.62 -11.58
CA TYR A 120 17.59 -20.67 -10.84
C TYR A 120 16.92 -20.10 -9.57
N ASP A 121 17.66 -19.37 -8.73
CA ASP A 121 17.13 -18.81 -7.49
C ASP A 121 16.02 -17.79 -7.77
N THR A 122 16.15 -17.00 -8.84
CA THR A 122 15.12 -16.03 -9.26
C THR A 122 13.85 -16.74 -9.75
N ARG A 123 14.00 -17.81 -10.54
CA ARG A 123 12.88 -18.63 -10.99
C ARG A 123 12.10 -19.22 -9.83
N ILE A 124 12.79 -19.82 -8.85
CA ILE A 124 12.16 -20.33 -7.62
C ILE A 124 11.31 -19.26 -6.95
N ARG A 125 11.85 -18.05 -6.82
CA ARG A 125 11.14 -16.95 -6.14
C ARG A 125 9.86 -16.57 -6.88
N VAL A 126 9.89 -16.53 -8.21
CA VAL A 126 8.70 -16.28 -9.02
C VAL A 126 7.69 -17.41 -8.86
N GLU A 127 8.10 -18.67 -9.04
CA GLU A 127 7.19 -19.82 -8.95
C GLU A 127 6.56 -19.94 -7.56
N ASN A 128 7.34 -19.77 -6.50
CA ASN A 128 6.82 -19.71 -5.13
C ASN A 128 5.83 -18.56 -4.92
N ALA A 129 6.05 -17.39 -5.54
CA ALA A 129 5.10 -16.29 -5.49
C ALA A 129 3.80 -16.63 -6.24
N LEU A 130 3.89 -17.24 -7.42
CA LEU A 130 2.75 -17.68 -8.22
C LEU A 130 1.90 -18.75 -7.48
N LEU A 131 2.54 -19.72 -6.83
CA LEU A 131 1.84 -20.74 -6.05
C LEU A 131 1.27 -20.16 -4.75
N ALA A 132 1.97 -19.21 -4.12
CA ALA A 132 1.49 -18.60 -2.89
C ALA A 132 0.25 -17.71 -3.11
N VAL A 133 0.13 -17.00 -4.24
CA VAL A 133 -1.08 -16.20 -4.52
C VAL A 133 -2.33 -17.05 -4.66
N GLU A 134 -2.19 -18.30 -5.10
CA GLU A 134 -3.30 -19.27 -5.13
C GLU A 134 -3.83 -19.59 -3.73
N ARG A 135 -2.93 -19.78 -2.76
CA ARG A 135 -3.31 -19.98 -1.35
C ARG A 135 -4.06 -18.78 -0.77
N TYR A 136 -3.82 -17.58 -1.30
CA TYR A 136 -4.51 -16.36 -0.90
C TYR A 136 -5.84 -16.15 -1.65
N GLY A 137 -6.23 -17.07 -2.53
CA GLY A 137 -7.52 -17.08 -3.23
C GLY A 137 -7.50 -16.50 -4.63
N CYS A 138 -6.36 -15.97 -5.10
CA CYS A 138 -6.20 -15.52 -6.49
C CYS A 138 -5.81 -16.71 -7.37
N LYS A 139 -6.61 -17.06 -8.38
CA LYS A 139 -6.30 -18.20 -9.26
C LYS A 139 -5.34 -17.78 -10.38
N PRO A 140 -4.08 -18.25 -10.39
CA PRO A 140 -3.20 -18.08 -11.53
C PRO A 140 -3.59 -19.07 -12.64
N ASP A 141 -3.60 -18.59 -13.88
CA ASP A 141 -3.76 -19.39 -15.09
C ASP A 141 -2.50 -19.28 -15.94
N PHE A 142 -1.89 -20.44 -16.20
CA PHE A 142 -0.66 -20.63 -16.97
C PHE A 142 -0.92 -21.12 -18.39
N SER A 143 -2.16 -21.01 -18.89
CA SER A 143 -2.55 -21.47 -20.23
C SER A 143 -1.73 -20.87 -21.38
N GLU A 144 -1.12 -19.70 -21.17
CA GLU A 144 -0.25 -19.05 -22.15
C GLU A 144 1.22 -19.49 -22.08
N TRP A 145 1.58 -20.31 -21.09
CA TRP A 145 2.94 -20.81 -20.92
C TRP A 145 3.14 -22.11 -21.73
N PRO A 146 4.32 -22.31 -22.34
CA PRO A 146 4.74 -23.63 -22.79
C PRO A 146 4.65 -24.63 -21.63
N ARG A 147 4.10 -25.82 -21.87
CA ARG A 147 3.83 -26.81 -20.80
C ARG A 147 5.09 -27.17 -20.04
N GLU A 148 6.24 -27.12 -20.70
CA GLU A 148 7.57 -27.45 -20.20
C GLU A 148 8.06 -26.44 -19.17
N LEU A 149 7.57 -25.20 -19.24
CA LEU A 149 7.97 -24.08 -18.39
C LEU A 149 6.98 -23.80 -17.25
N TRP A 150 5.88 -24.56 -17.15
CA TRP A 150 4.91 -24.41 -16.07
C TRP A 150 5.58 -24.49 -14.70
N PRO A 151 5.09 -23.74 -13.70
CA PRO A 151 5.62 -23.79 -12.35
C PRO A 151 5.57 -25.21 -11.79
N VAL A 152 6.65 -25.65 -11.16
CA VAL A 152 6.78 -27.01 -10.64
C VAL A 152 6.68 -26.97 -9.11
N PRO A 153 5.95 -27.89 -8.46
CA PRO A 153 5.69 -27.80 -7.02
C PRO A 153 6.92 -27.93 -6.11
N THR A 154 7.98 -28.64 -6.54
CA THR A 154 9.10 -28.97 -5.65
C THR A 154 10.48 -28.56 -6.21
N PRO A 155 11.40 -28.09 -5.35
CA PRO A 155 12.79 -27.82 -5.72
C PRO A 155 13.48 -29.03 -6.36
N GLU A 156 13.15 -30.25 -5.91
CA GLU A 156 13.73 -31.50 -6.42
C GLU A 156 13.33 -31.78 -7.88
N GLU A 157 12.07 -31.52 -8.26
CA GLU A 157 11.63 -31.68 -9.65
C GLU A 157 12.24 -30.62 -10.57
N MET A 158 12.53 -29.44 -10.03
CA MET A 158 13.19 -28.38 -10.77
C MET A 158 14.71 -28.61 -10.89
N ASP A 159 15.35 -29.18 -9.87
CA ASP A 159 16.73 -29.66 -9.91
C ASP A 159 16.90 -30.80 -10.92
N ALA A 160 16.01 -31.79 -10.92
CA ALA A 160 16.01 -32.89 -11.88
C ALA A 160 15.81 -32.41 -13.33
N ALA A 161 15.03 -31.34 -13.54
CA ALA A 161 14.87 -30.70 -14.85
C ALA A 161 16.10 -29.91 -15.30
N ASP A 162 16.85 -29.31 -14.37
CA ASP A 162 18.09 -28.58 -14.65
C ASP A 162 19.28 -29.53 -14.86
N GLU A 163 19.33 -30.67 -14.15
CA GLU A 163 20.33 -31.72 -14.34
C GLU A 163 20.22 -32.41 -15.71
N ALA A 164 19.00 -32.69 -16.18
CA ALA A 164 18.73 -33.29 -17.49
C ALA A 164 19.22 -32.47 -18.70
N VAL A 165 19.54 -31.20 -18.48
CA VAL A 165 20.04 -30.29 -19.52
C VAL A 165 21.56 -30.39 -19.70
N ASN A 166 22.30 -30.94 -18.73
CA ASN A 166 23.74 -30.71 -18.64
C ASN A 166 24.67 -31.93 -18.73
N ASP A 167 24.26 -33.19 -18.45
CA ASP A 167 25.02 -34.39 -18.87
C ASP A 167 24.38 -35.77 -18.54
N ASP A 168 24.59 -36.76 -19.43
CA ASP A 168 24.51 -38.25 -19.42
C ASP A 168 23.80 -39.08 -18.31
N GLY A 169 22.87 -38.52 -17.53
CA GLY A 169 22.11 -39.25 -16.51
C GLY A 169 20.84 -39.93 -17.05
N ALA A 170 20.93 -41.22 -17.36
CA ALA A 170 19.77 -42.06 -17.63
C ALA A 170 18.80 -42.13 -16.43
N ASP A 171 17.51 -42.06 -16.73
CA ASP A 171 16.36 -42.53 -15.94
C ASP A 171 15.56 -41.54 -15.06
N ALA A 172 15.78 -40.23 -15.19
CA ALA A 172 14.77 -39.26 -14.78
C ALA A 172 13.99 -38.78 -16.00
N SER A 173 12.66 -38.92 -15.96
CA SER A 173 11.72 -38.43 -16.99
C SER A 173 11.59 -36.89 -16.96
N SER A 174 12.73 -36.19 -17.00
CA SER A 174 12.84 -34.75 -16.79
C SER A 174 12.94 -34.00 -18.10
N ARG A 175 12.12 -32.95 -18.20
CA ARG A 175 12.01 -32.04 -19.34
C ARG A 175 13.31 -31.24 -19.51
N ALA A 176 14.18 -31.65 -20.42
CA ALA A 176 15.35 -30.87 -20.79
C ALA A 176 14.94 -29.47 -21.32
N MET A 177 15.35 -28.40 -20.63
CA MET A 177 15.10 -27.02 -21.04
C MET A 177 16.03 -26.58 -22.17
N THR A 178 15.46 -25.96 -23.20
CA THR A 178 16.16 -25.57 -24.42
C THR A 178 17.13 -24.40 -24.21
N ARG A 179 18.13 -24.28 -25.10
CA ARG A 179 19.06 -23.14 -25.10
C ARG A 179 18.28 -21.84 -25.34
N GLY A 180 18.36 -20.90 -24.39
CA GLY A 180 17.61 -19.65 -24.45
C GLY A 180 16.29 -19.65 -23.65
N TYR A 181 15.98 -20.74 -22.93
CA TYR A 181 14.76 -20.85 -22.11
C TYR A 181 14.52 -19.65 -21.20
N TRP A 182 15.57 -18.99 -20.68
CA TRP A 182 15.44 -17.85 -19.78
C TRP A 182 14.64 -16.71 -20.42
N ASN A 183 14.94 -16.38 -21.68
CA ASN A 183 14.23 -15.30 -22.37
C ASN A 183 12.77 -15.69 -22.67
N GLU A 184 12.52 -16.94 -23.02
CA GLU A 184 11.17 -17.47 -23.24
C GLU A 184 10.36 -17.48 -21.93
N TRP A 185 10.97 -17.95 -20.84
CA TRP A 185 10.39 -17.98 -19.51
C TRP A 185 10.09 -16.57 -18.99
N LEU A 186 10.97 -15.59 -19.22
CA LEU A 186 10.71 -14.18 -18.84
C LEU A 186 9.45 -13.62 -19.51
N GLN A 187 9.15 -14.06 -20.73
CA GLN A 187 7.97 -13.60 -21.51
C GLN A 187 6.70 -14.39 -21.19
N CYS A 188 6.79 -15.51 -20.48
CA CYS A 188 5.62 -16.28 -20.09
C CYS A 188 4.68 -15.43 -19.24
N ARG A 189 3.40 -15.39 -19.64
CA ARG A 189 2.38 -14.51 -19.04
C ARG A 189 1.40 -15.31 -18.23
N THR A 190 1.22 -14.93 -16.97
CA THR A 190 0.22 -15.51 -16.09
C THR A 190 -1.01 -14.61 -16.03
N ILE A 191 -2.18 -15.22 -16.18
CA ILE A 191 -3.47 -14.52 -16.01
C ILE A 191 -3.95 -14.76 -14.58
N PHE A 192 -4.11 -13.69 -13.82
CA PHE A 192 -4.57 -13.72 -12.44
C PHE A 192 -6.06 -13.41 -12.38
N THR A 193 -6.85 -14.38 -11.94
CA THR A 193 -8.29 -14.25 -11.77
C THR A 193 -8.64 -14.16 -10.29
N MET A 194 -9.27 -13.06 -9.90
CA MET A 194 -9.72 -12.85 -8.52
C MET A 194 -10.99 -13.66 -8.21
N PRO A 195 -11.25 -13.95 -6.92
CA PRO A 195 -12.53 -14.53 -6.51
C PRO A 195 -13.72 -13.73 -7.05
N ALA A 196 -14.78 -14.41 -7.47
CA ALA A 196 -15.94 -13.78 -8.10
C ALA A 196 -16.57 -12.66 -7.26
N ALA A 197 -16.64 -12.85 -5.94
CA ALA A 197 -17.13 -11.83 -5.01
C ALA A 197 -16.30 -10.53 -5.05
N VAL A 198 -14.98 -10.67 -5.17
CA VAL A 198 -14.03 -9.54 -5.25
C VAL A 198 -14.12 -8.85 -6.60
N ALA A 199 -14.18 -9.63 -7.69
CA ALA A 199 -14.35 -9.09 -9.03
C ALA A 199 -15.67 -8.28 -9.12
N LEU A 200 -16.76 -8.80 -8.55
CA LEU A 200 -18.05 -8.11 -8.48
C LEU A 200 -17.97 -6.83 -7.64
N ALA A 201 -17.35 -6.90 -6.45
CA ALA A 201 -17.19 -5.73 -5.58
C ALA A 201 -16.37 -4.61 -6.26
N ASN A 202 -15.34 -4.99 -7.02
CA ASN A 202 -14.49 -4.04 -7.76
C ASN A 202 -15.12 -3.54 -9.07
N ALA A 203 -16.08 -4.26 -9.65
CA ALA A 203 -16.83 -3.82 -10.82
C ALA A 203 -17.77 -2.64 -10.51
N VAL A 204 -18.21 -2.50 -9.26
CA VAL A 204 -19.08 -1.40 -8.84
C VAL A 204 -18.25 -0.13 -8.65
N HIS A 205 -18.43 0.83 -9.56
CA HIS A 205 -17.79 2.15 -9.48
C HIS A 205 -18.32 2.90 -8.24
N ARG A 206 -17.52 2.93 -7.17
CA ARG A 206 -17.77 3.81 -6.02
C ARG A 206 -16.91 5.06 -6.20
N GLU A 207 -17.49 6.09 -6.81
CA GLU A 207 -16.87 7.41 -6.80
C GLU A 207 -16.78 7.90 -5.36
N LEU A 208 -15.64 8.48 -5.00
CA LEU A 208 -15.59 9.28 -3.79
C LEU A 208 -16.64 10.39 -3.94
N PRO A 209 -17.48 10.64 -2.92
CA PRO A 209 -18.39 11.77 -2.99
C PRO A 209 -17.60 13.02 -3.33
N ALA A 210 -18.10 13.81 -4.28
CA ALA A 210 -17.43 15.01 -4.74
C ALA A 210 -16.97 15.84 -3.52
N PRO A 211 -15.71 16.31 -3.48
CA PRO A 211 -15.23 17.08 -2.36
C PRO A 211 -16.18 18.25 -2.15
N LYS A 212 -16.65 18.45 -0.91
CA LYS A 212 -17.54 19.57 -0.59
C LYS A 212 -16.91 20.84 -1.15
N PRO A 213 -17.67 21.69 -1.88
CA PRO A 213 -17.12 22.88 -2.50
C PRO A 213 -16.43 23.71 -1.42
N LYS A 214 -15.21 24.17 -1.71
CA LYS A 214 -14.49 25.07 -0.80
C LYS A 214 -15.39 26.29 -0.59
N PRO A 215 -15.69 26.68 0.66
CA PRO A 215 -16.53 27.84 0.90
C PRO A 215 -15.84 29.07 0.31
N ALA A 216 -16.60 29.92 -0.39
CA ALA A 216 -16.10 31.12 -1.06
C ALA A 216 -15.21 31.95 -0.13
N ALA A 217 -14.16 32.56 -0.67
CA ALA A 217 -13.29 33.42 0.12
C ALA A 217 -14.07 34.65 0.60
N LEU A 218 -13.97 34.96 1.90
CA LEU A 218 -14.60 36.16 2.44
C LEU A 218 -13.93 37.41 1.86
N THR A 219 -14.74 38.31 1.31
CA THR A 219 -14.33 39.66 0.91
C THR A 219 -14.08 40.55 2.12
N GLY A 220 -13.39 41.68 1.93
CA GLY A 220 -13.15 42.65 3.01
C GLY A 220 -14.44 43.19 3.64
N GLU A 221 -15.46 43.43 2.82
CA GLU A 221 -16.77 43.88 3.28
C GLU A 221 -17.49 42.80 4.09
N GLU A 222 -17.45 41.54 3.66
CA GLU A 222 -18.02 40.44 4.43
C GLU A 222 -17.30 40.23 5.77
N VAL A 223 -15.97 40.38 5.80
CA VAL A 223 -15.20 40.34 7.06
C VAL A 223 -15.66 41.46 8.00
N ARG A 224 -15.84 42.68 7.49
CA ARG A 224 -16.33 43.82 8.28
C ARG A 224 -17.74 43.56 8.81
N ARG A 225 -18.65 43.12 7.95
CA ARG A 225 -20.04 42.81 8.32
C ARG A 225 -20.10 41.73 9.39
N LEU A 226 -19.38 40.62 9.19
CA LEU A 226 -19.28 39.52 10.14
C LEU A 226 -18.66 39.93 11.48
N ARG A 227 -17.73 40.90 11.48
CA ARG A 227 -17.16 41.47 12.70
C ARG A 227 -18.21 42.28 13.47
N GLU A 228 -18.92 43.16 12.76
CA GLU A 228 -19.94 44.06 13.33
C GLU A 228 -21.16 43.29 13.84
N GLU A 229 -21.64 42.30 13.09
CA GLU A 229 -22.70 41.36 13.52
C GLU A 229 -22.34 40.61 14.82
N ARG A 230 -21.05 40.40 15.09
CA ARG A 230 -20.55 39.75 16.30
C ARG A 230 -20.21 40.72 17.43
N GLY A 231 -20.42 42.04 17.24
CA GLY A 231 -20.10 43.06 18.24
C GLY A 231 -18.60 43.27 18.49
N LEU A 232 -17.73 42.82 17.57
CA LEU A 232 -16.28 42.86 17.77
C LEU A 232 -15.67 44.17 17.27
N THR A 233 -14.71 44.72 18.01
CA THR A 233 -13.82 45.78 17.50
C THR A 233 -12.79 45.18 16.54
N GLN A 234 -12.15 46.00 15.69
CA GLN A 234 -11.04 45.52 14.83
C GLN A 234 -9.91 44.91 15.67
N GLY A 235 -9.66 45.44 16.87
CA GLY A 235 -8.66 44.90 17.81
C GLY A 235 -9.06 43.54 18.38
N ALA A 236 -10.32 43.40 18.83
CA ALA A 236 -10.84 42.14 19.34
C ALA A 236 -10.84 41.02 18.27
N LEU A 237 -11.18 41.37 17.02
CA LEU A 237 -11.06 40.42 15.91
C LEU A 237 -9.59 40.06 15.61
N ALA A 238 -8.68 41.03 15.70
CA ALA A 238 -7.25 40.79 15.46
C ALA A 238 -6.67 39.82 16.49
N GLU A 239 -7.01 40.00 17.76
CA GLU A 239 -6.65 39.09 18.86
C GLU A 239 -7.23 37.69 18.63
N ALA A 240 -8.53 37.60 18.30
CA ALA A 240 -9.19 36.33 18.02
C ALA A 240 -8.55 35.58 16.83
N LEU A 241 -7.99 36.29 15.85
CA LEU A 241 -7.33 35.72 14.66
C LEU A 241 -5.80 35.58 14.81
N GLY A 242 -5.19 36.06 15.89
CA GLY A 242 -3.74 36.06 16.09
C GLY A 242 -2.99 36.94 15.08
N VAL A 243 -3.54 38.09 14.73
CA VAL A 243 -2.99 39.06 13.77
C VAL A 243 -2.97 40.47 14.36
N THR A 244 -2.38 41.43 13.65
CA THR A 244 -2.40 42.83 14.09
C THR A 244 -3.71 43.54 13.70
N GLN A 245 -4.12 44.54 14.47
CA GLN A 245 -5.29 45.37 14.13
C GLN A 245 -5.14 46.05 12.75
N GLN A 246 -3.93 46.49 12.41
CA GLN A 246 -3.61 47.05 11.09
C GLN A 246 -3.84 46.04 9.95
N PHE A 247 -3.57 44.76 10.19
CA PHE A 247 -3.85 43.69 9.23
C PHE A 247 -5.35 43.53 9.00
N VAL A 248 -6.16 43.47 10.07
CA VAL A 248 -7.63 43.42 9.97
C VAL A 248 -8.17 44.63 9.22
N SER A 249 -7.69 45.83 9.55
CA SER A 249 -8.07 47.06 8.86
C SER A 249 -7.71 47.03 7.36
N SER A 250 -6.56 46.46 7.00
CA SER A 250 -6.14 46.28 5.59
C SER A 250 -6.99 45.25 4.84
N VAL A 251 -7.43 44.21 5.54
CA VAL A 251 -8.37 43.20 5.01
C VAL A 251 -9.73 43.80 4.74
N GLU A 252 -10.30 44.54 5.70
CA GLU A 252 -11.63 45.16 5.55
C GLU A 252 -11.68 46.19 4.40
N ARG A 253 -10.55 46.82 4.08
CA ARG A 253 -10.40 47.72 2.91
C ARG A 253 -10.05 47.00 1.61
N GLY A 254 -10.05 45.67 1.59
CA GLY A 254 -9.74 44.87 0.40
C GLY A 254 -8.27 44.89 -0.05
N ARG A 255 -7.36 45.47 0.74
CA ARG A 255 -5.92 45.52 0.41
C ARG A 255 -5.20 44.20 0.73
N ARG A 256 -5.80 43.35 1.55
CA ARG A 256 -5.31 42.01 1.93
C ARG A 256 -6.48 41.05 2.09
N SER A 257 -6.20 39.74 2.10
CA SER A 257 -7.19 38.69 2.30
C SER A 257 -6.83 37.81 3.49
N LEU A 258 -7.85 37.29 4.18
CA LEU A 258 -7.67 36.26 5.20
C LEU A 258 -7.31 34.92 4.56
N ASN A 259 -6.42 34.14 5.17
CA ASN A 259 -6.19 32.76 4.75
C ASN A 259 -7.34 31.83 5.18
N ALA A 260 -7.37 30.60 4.66
CA ALA A 260 -8.46 29.64 4.93
C ALA A 260 -8.67 29.35 6.43
N ARG A 261 -7.58 29.31 7.22
CA ARG A 261 -7.63 29.09 8.68
C ARG A 261 -8.29 30.27 9.39
N GLN A 262 -7.92 31.49 9.03
CA GLN A 262 -8.49 32.72 9.59
C GLN A 262 -9.95 32.89 9.21
N GLN A 263 -10.32 32.60 7.95
CA GLN A 263 -11.72 32.64 7.50
C GLN A 263 -12.57 31.60 8.25
N LYS A 264 -12.06 30.38 8.44
CA LYS A 264 -12.74 29.35 9.25
C LYS A 264 -12.94 29.83 10.69
N ARG A 265 -11.91 30.43 11.29
CA ARG A 265 -11.95 30.93 12.67
C ARG A 265 -12.97 32.06 12.84
N LEU A 266 -12.97 33.05 11.94
CA LEU A 266 -13.98 34.12 11.93
C LEU A 266 -15.41 33.55 11.80
N ARG A 267 -15.64 32.59 10.90
CA ARG A 267 -16.96 31.93 10.76
C ARG A 267 -17.42 31.23 12.03
N SER A 268 -16.50 30.65 12.80
CA SER A 268 -16.79 29.94 14.05
C SER A 268 -16.91 30.82 15.30
N LEU A 269 -16.57 32.11 15.24
CA LEU A 269 -16.75 33.00 16.38
C LEU A 269 -18.26 33.15 16.67
N GLN A 270 -18.65 32.95 17.92
CA GLN A 270 -20.00 33.25 18.39
C GLN A 270 -20.12 34.73 18.71
N PRO A 271 -21.31 35.34 18.56
CA PRO A 271 -21.54 36.71 19.01
C PRO A 271 -21.28 36.80 20.52
N THR A 272 -20.66 37.88 20.96
CA THR A 272 -20.50 38.17 22.39
C THR A 272 -21.90 38.42 22.95
N VAL A 273 -22.44 37.48 23.73
CA VAL A 273 -23.70 37.67 24.46
C VAL A 273 -23.44 38.77 25.48
N VAL A 274 -24.09 39.92 25.29
CA VAL A 274 -24.18 41.00 26.27
C VAL A 274 -25.45 40.81 27.08
#